data_AF-A0AAW2S137-F1
#
_entry.id   AF-A0AAW2S137-F1
#
_cell.length_a   1.000
_cell.length_b   1.000
_cell.length_c   1.000
_cell.angle_alpha   90.00
_cell.angle_beta   90.00
_cell.angle_gamma   90.00
#
_symmetry.space_group_name_H-M   'P 1'
#
loop_
_entity.id
_entity.type
_entity.pdbx_description
1 polymer ?
#
loop_
_entity_poly.entity_id
_entity_poly.type
_entity_poly.pdbx_seq_one_letter_code
_entity_poly.pdbx_strand_id
1 'polypeptide(L)'
;MIKSLHKAIATYSMSCFKLLETFLEEVEGLLAAFFWKQEAGKTIHWLVWSKVCRSKKEGVLGMRCLKEFNVALLCKQAWRVSTATDSLVHRLFKARYLSETMLIQAMGKESISYAWRSILSAKPLLQTGCRWRIRDGSSI
;
A
#
# COMPACT_ATOMS: atom_id res chain seq x y z
N MET A 1 -16.02 0.86 14.49
CA MET A 1 -16.83 0.56 13.30
C MET A 1 -16.19 1.00 11.98
N ILE A 2 -15.97 2.30 11.70
CA ILE A 2 -15.39 2.73 10.40
C ILE A 2 -13.98 2.17 10.19
N LYS A 3 -13.16 2.21 11.26
CA LYS A 3 -11.80 1.64 11.25
C LYS A 3 -11.77 0.13 11.10
N SER A 4 -12.83 -0.59 11.45
CA SER A 4 -12.90 -2.06 11.35
C SER A 4 -13.38 -2.50 9.97
N LEU A 5 -14.38 -1.81 9.40
CA LEU A 5 -14.88 -2.08 8.03
C LEU A 5 -13.80 -1.85 6.96
N HIS A 6 -13.06 -0.74 7.07
CA HIS A 6 -11.88 -0.46 6.25
C HIS A 6 -10.82 -1.56 6.27
N LYS A 7 -10.58 -2.12 7.46
CA LYS A 7 -9.50 -3.09 7.69
C LYS A 7 -9.83 -4.46 7.13
N ALA A 8 -11.10 -4.83 7.03
CA ALA A 8 -11.49 -6.19 6.68
C ALA A 8 -11.51 -6.44 5.17
N ILE A 9 -12.25 -5.64 4.40
CA ILE A 9 -12.53 -5.94 2.99
C ILE A 9 -11.53 -5.26 2.06
N ALA A 10 -11.21 -3.99 2.32
CA ALA A 10 -10.36 -3.22 1.42
C ALA A 10 -8.87 -3.57 1.58
N THR A 11 -8.43 -4.03 2.76
CA THR A 11 -7.01 -4.29 3.04
C THR A 11 -6.44 -5.48 2.27
N TYR A 12 -7.22 -6.54 2.05
CA TYR A 12 -6.77 -7.68 1.25
C TYR A 12 -6.54 -7.26 -0.21
N SER A 13 -7.56 -6.68 -0.85
CA SER A 13 -7.48 -6.22 -2.24
C SER A 13 -6.37 -5.17 -2.43
N MET A 14 -6.26 -4.20 -1.51
CA MET A 14 -5.19 -3.20 -1.53
C MET A 14 -3.79 -3.77 -1.25
N SER A 15 -3.68 -4.96 -0.69
CA SER A 15 -2.38 -5.61 -0.51
C SER A 15 -1.93 -6.36 -1.77
N CYS A 16 -2.87 -6.80 -2.61
CA CYS A 16 -2.56 -7.54 -3.83
C CYS A 16 -2.48 -6.64 -5.07
N PHE A 17 -3.25 -5.55 -5.10
CA PHE A 17 -3.47 -4.75 -6.30
C PHE A 17 -3.35 -3.25 -6.00
N LYS A 18 -2.81 -2.51 -6.98
CA LYS A 18 -2.86 -1.04 -6.99
C LYS A 18 -4.23 -0.62 -7.50
N LEU A 19 -5.11 -0.22 -6.59
CA LEU A 19 -6.47 0.17 -6.96
C LEU A 19 -6.44 1.51 -7.69
N LEU A 20 -7.47 1.77 -8.50
CA LEU A 20 -7.61 3.02 -9.22
C LEU A 20 -7.79 4.17 -8.21
N GLU A 21 -7.08 5.28 -8.43
CA GLU A 21 -7.09 6.40 -7.48
C GLU A 21 -8.49 7.00 -7.34
N THR A 22 -9.25 7.12 -8.44
CA THR A 22 -10.63 7.61 -8.42
C THR A 22 -11.55 6.73 -7.57
N PHE A 23 -11.41 5.40 -7.66
CA PHE A 23 -12.18 4.48 -6.82
C PHE A 23 -11.84 4.65 -5.33
N LEU A 24 -10.56 4.85 -5.01
CA LEU A 24 -10.15 5.11 -3.63
C LEU A 24 -10.72 6.44 -3.11
N GLU A 25 -10.74 7.48 -3.96
CA GLU A 25 -11.32 8.79 -3.65
C GLU A 25 -12.84 8.71 -3.43
N GLU A 26 -13.56 7.95 -4.26
CA GLU A 26 -15.00 7.69 -4.08
C GLU A 26 -15.27 7.00 -2.74
N VAL A 27 -14.49 5.97 -2.42
CA VAL A 27 -14.61 5.26 -1.14
C VAL A 27 -14.28 6.20 0.01
N GLU A 28 -13.21 6.99 -0.06
CA GLU A 28 -12.89 8.02 0.94
C GLU A 28 -14.03 9.04 1.12
N GLY A 29 -14.68 9.44 0.04
CA GLY A 29 -15.85 10.32 0.05
C GLY A 29 -17.03 9.73 0.82
N LEU A 30 -17.36 8.45 0.57
CA LEU A 30 -18.40 7.73 1.31
C LEU A 30 -18.07 7.62 2.80
N LEU A 31 -16.80 7.39 3.12
CA LEU A 31 -16.32 7.30 4.50
C LEU A 31 -16.35 8.65 5.20
N ALA A 32 -16.01 9.72 4.50
CA ALA A 32 -16.11 11.08 5.00
C ALA A 32 -17.58 11.45 5.25
N ALA A 33 -18.46 11.17 4.29
CA ALA A 33 -19.90 11.40 4.44
C ALA A 33 -20.47 10.62 5.62
N PHE A 34 -20.07 9.36 5.79
CA PHE A 34 -20.48 8.55 6.93
C PHE A 34 -19.89 9.09 8.25
N PHE A 35 -18.64 9.54 8.26
CA PHE A 35 -17.97 10.06 9.45
C PHE A 35 -18.60 11.37 9.95
N TRP A 36 -19.00 12.25 9.03
CA TRP A 36 -19.65 13.52 9.33
C TRP A 36 -21.19 13.41 9.41
N LYS A 37 -21.74 12.20 9.29
CA LYS A 37 -23.19 11.97 9.34
C LYS A 37 -23.71 12.28 10.75
N GLN A 38 -24.77 13.08 10.82
CA GLN A 38 -25.49 13.41 12.05
C GLN A 38 -26.91 12.82 11.98
N GLU A 39 -27.48 12.43 13.12
CA GLU A 39 -28.80 11.79 13.19
C GLU A 39 -29.96 12.77 12.92
N ALA A 40 -29.81 14.04 13.30
CA ALA A 40 -30.77 15.10 13.04
C ALA A 40 -30.04 16.42 12.73
N GLY A 41 -30.47 17.12 11.67
CA GLY A 41 -29.92 18.40 11.24
C GLY A 41 -28.99 18.33 10.02
N LYS A 42 -28.46 19.49 9.61
CA LYS A 42 -27.49 19.62 8.51
C LYS A 42 -26.14 19.02 8.92
N THR A 43 -25.56 18.18 8.07
CA THR A 43 -24.19 17.66 8.28
C THR A 43 -23.17 18.78 8.14
N ILE A 44 -22.34 18.96 9.16
CA ILE A 44 -21.26 19.96 9.16
C ILE A 44 -19.92 19.25 8.92
N HIS A 45 -19.26 19.60 7.81
CA HIS A 45 -17.89 19.18 7.54
C HIS A 45 -16.90 20.12 8.26
N TRP A 46 -16.53 19.77 9.49
CA TRP A 46 -15.62 20.60 10.30
C TRP A 46 -14.22 20.71 9.71
N LEU A 47 -13.79 19.69 8.96
CA LEU A 47 -12.46 19.65 8.37
C LEU A 47 -12.48 18.88 7.04
N VAL A 48 -11.69 19.36 6.08
CA VAL A 48 -11.44 18.64 4.82
C VAL A 48 -10.84 17.26 5.13
N TRP A 49 -11.34 16.21 4.48
CA TRP A 49 -10.94 14.83 4.74
C TRP A 49 -9.43 14.59 4.62
N SER A 50 -8.76 15.22 3.65
CA SER A 50 -7.30 15.17 3.50
C SER A 50 -6.53 15.67 4.73
N LYS A 51 -7.08 16.64 5.47
CA LYS A 51 -6.51 17.12 6.73
C LYS A 51 -6.80 16.17 7.90
N VAL A 52 -7.96 15.49 7.90
CA VAL A 52 -8.30 14.45 8.89
C VAL A 52 -7.33 13.26 8.80
N CYS A 53 -6.83 12.97 7.59
CA CYS A 53 -5.88 11.90 7.32
C CYS A 53 -4.42 12.19 7.70
N ARG A 54 -4.08 13.42 8.12
CA ARG A 54 -2.70 13.76 8.52
C ARG A 54 -2.33 13.11 9.85
N SER A 55 -1.03 13.11 10.18
CA SER A 55 -0.53 12.47 11.40
C SER A 55 -1.19 13.01 12.67
N LYS A 56 -1.46 12.14 13.64
CA LYS A 56 -1.94 12.57 14.97
C LYS A 56 -1.00 13.55 15.67
N LYS A 57 0.29 13.52 15.33
CA LYS A 57 1.29 14.47 15.85
C LYS A 57 1.00 15.91 15.44
N GLU A 58 0.25 16.11 14.35
CA GLU A 58 -0.20 17.42 13.86
C GLU A 58 -1.52 17.88 14.50
N GLY A 59 -1.99 17.20 15.57
CA GLY A 59 -3.20 17.58 16.29
C GLY A 59 -4.51 17.18 15.60
N VAL A 60 -4.45 16.40 14.52
CA VAL A 60 -5.63 15.88 13.80
C VAL A 60 -5.94 14.43 14.16
N LEU A 61 -7.01 13.88 13.58
CA LEU A 61 -7.53 12.55 13.96
C LEU A 61 -6.62 11.38 13.57
N GLY A 62 -5.74 11.53 12.57
CA GLY A 62 -4.86 10.45 12.14
C GLY A 62 -5.58 9.31 11.44
N MET A 63 -6.57 9.62 10.61
CA MET A 63 -7.16 8.62 9.72
C MET A 63 -6.16 8.25 8.61
N ARG A 64 -6.29 7.07 8.01
CA ARG A 64 -5.37 6.65 6.94
C ARG A 64 -5.94 7.12 5.62
N CYS A 65 -5.15 7.84 4.82
CA CYS A 65 -5.47 8.03 3.42
C CYS A 65 -5.37 6.67 2.70
N LEU A 66 -6.43 6.28 1.99
CA LEU A 66 -6.54 5.00 1.29
C LEU A 66 -5.51 4.88 0.17
N LYS A 67 -5.24 5.97 -0.56
CA LYS A 67 -4.22 6.01 -1.61
C LYS A 67 -2.84 5.68 -1.05
N GLU A 68 -2.44 6.39 -0.01
CA GLU A 68 -1.15 6.14 0.67
C GLU A 68 -1.12 4.76 1.31
N PHE A 69 -2.23 4.33 1.90
CA PHE A 69 -2.34 3.03 2.54
C PHE A 69 -2.23 1.87 1.55
N ASN A 70 -2.80 1.99 0.35
CA ASN A 70 -2.66 1.01 -0.73
C ASN A 70 -1.19 0.87 -1.16
N VAL A 71 -0.50 1.99 -1.40
CA VAL A 71 0.93 1.98 -1.74
C VAL A 71 1.77 1.39 -0.62
N ALA A 72 1.48 1.73 0.64
CA ALA A 72 2.19 1.17 1.80
C ALA A 72 2.00 -0.34 1.94
N LEU A 73 0.78 -0.85 1.69
CA LEU A 73 0.51 -2.30 1.70
C LEU A 73 1.24 -3.02 0.57
N LEU A 74 1.28 -2.45 -0.63
CA LEU A 74 2.03 -2.99 -1.75
C LEU A 74 3.55 -3.00 -1.46
N CYS A 75 4.07 -1.94 -0.84
CA CYS A 75 5.46 -1.86 -0.40
C CYS A 75 5.78 -2.96 0.63
N LYS A 76 4.88 -3.19 1.59
CA LYS A 76 5.00 -4.31 2.53
C LYS A 76 5.02 -5.67 1.83
N GLN A 77 4.20 -5.88 0.79
CA GLN A 77 4.26 -7.13 0.03
C GLN A 77 5.54 -7.24 -0.79
N ALA A 78 6.01 -6.17 -1.42
CA ALA A 78 7.29 -6.14 -2.14
C ALA A 78 8.46 -6.50 -1.20
N TRP A 79 8.45 -5.98 0.03
CA TRP A 79 9.42 -6.34 1.05
C TRP A 79 9.34 -7.83 1.43
N ARG A 80 8.14 -8.38 1.61
CA ARG A 80 7.95 -9.82 1.89
C ARG A 80 8.45 -10.69 0.75
N VAL A 81 8.19 -10.32 -0.51
CA VAL A 81 8.74 -11.01 -1.67
C VAL A 81 10.27 -10.95 -1.69
N SER A 82 10.88 -9.91 -1.11
CA SER A 82 12.34 -9.78 -1.07
C SER A 82 13.00 -10.53 0.09
N THR A 83 12.29 -10.71 1.21
CA THR A 83 12.87 -11.20 2.48
C THR A 83 12.37 -12.56 2.96
N ALA A 84 11.11 -12.90 2.68
CA ALA A 84 10.48 -14.14 3.16
C ALA A 84 10.64 -15.27 2.14
N THR A 85 11.85 -15.83 2.06
CA THR A 85 12.25 -16.84 1.05
C THR A 85 11.49 -18.16 1.14
N ASP A 86 10.95 -18.48 2.32
CA ASP A 86 10.14 -19.64 2.64
C ASP A 86 8.69 -19.54 2.13
N SER A 87 8.19 -18.31 1.94
CA SER A 87 6.81 -18.07 1.54
C SER A 87 6.50 -18.56 0.11
N LEU A 88 5.30 -19.09 -0.10
CA LEU A 88 4.81 -19.48 -1.44
C LEU A 88 4.83 -18.31 -2.42
N VAL A 89 4.47 -17.12 -1.94
CA VAL A 89 4.44 -15.89 -2.72
C VAL A 89 5.84 -15.53 -3.24
N HIS A 90 6.86 -15.64 -2.38
CA HIS A 90 8.25 -15.47 -2.81
C HIS A 90 8.63 -16.51 -3.86
N ARG A 91 8.40 -17.80 -3.61
CA ARG A 91 8.78 -18.88 -4.54
C ARG A 91 8.12 -18.72 -5.91
N LEU A 92 6.83 -18.38 -5.94
CA LEU A 92 6.07 -18.15 -7.17
C LEU A 92 6.62 -16.96 -7.97
N PHE A 93 6.77 -15.80 -7.33
CA PHE A 93 7.28 -14.60 -8.02
C PHE A 93 8.76 -14.71 -8.37
N LYS A 94 9.55 -15.43 -7.56
CA LYS A 94 10.94 -15.72 -7.86
C LYS A 94 11.07 -16.56 -9.12
N ALA A 95 10.36 -17.69 -9.18
CA ALA A 95 10.37 -18.58 -10.32
C ALA A 95 9.85 -17.91 -11.60
N ARG A 96 8.82 -17.05 -11.49
CA ARG A 96 8.18 -16.44 -12.66
C ARG A 96 8.84 -15.17 -13.16
N TYR A 97 9.36 -14.32 -12.27
CA TYR A 97 9.79 -12.95 -12.63
C TYR A 97 11.18 -12.56 -12.16
N LEU A 98 11.69 -13.13 -11.07
CA LEU A 98 12.93 -12.64 -10.46
C LEU A 98 14.16 -13.48 -10.77
N SER A 99 14.05 -14.75 -11.19
CA SER A 99 15.20 -15.61 -11.51
C SER A 99 16.36 -15.43 -10.49
N GLU A 100 17.52 -14.90 -10.93
CA GLU A 100 18.70 -14.57 -10.10
C GLU A 100 18.70 -13.11 -9.56
N THR A 101 17.80 -12.26 -10.04
CA THR A 101 17.76 -10.83 -9.71
C THR A 101 16.93 -10.53 -8.46
N MET A 102 17.32 -9.50 -7.73
CA MET A 102 16.49 -8.98 -6.64
C MET A 102 15.27 -8.22 -7.19
N LEU A 103 14.20 -8.10 -6.39
CA LEU A 103 13.02 -7.29 -6.75
C LEU A 103 13.39 -5.84 -7.09
N ILE A 104 14.40 -5.30 -6.41
CA ILE A 104 14.93 -3.95 -6.65
C ILE A 104 15.60 -3.82 -8.03
N GLN A 105 16.05 -4.93 -8.62
CA GLN A 105 16.67 -4.96 -9.95
C GLN A 105 15.69 -5.43 -11.04
N ALA A 106 14.51 -5.92 -10.66
CA ALA A 106 13.50 -6.38 -11.62
C ALA A 106 13.06 -5.27 -12.57
N MET A 107 13.11 -5.56 -13.87
CA MET A 107 12.62 -4.71 -14.96
C MET A 107 11.20 -5.13 -15.34
N GLY A 108 10.36 -4.17 -15.73
CA GLY A 108 9.01 -4.46 -16.23
C GLY A 108 9.09 -5.14 -17.59
N LYS A 109 8.75 -6.44 -17.67
CA LYS A 109 8.52 -7.13 -18.95
C LYS A 109 7.12 -6.80 -19.46
N GLU A 110 6.91 -6.81 -20.77
CA GLU A 110 5.65 -6.41 -21.42
C GLU A 110 4.46 -7.32 -21.04
N SER A 111 4.71 -8.59 -20.71
CA SER A 111 3.69 -9.54 -20.24
C SER A 111 3.88 -9.89 -18.75
N ILE A 112 3.42 -9.00 -17.86
CA ILE A 112 3.40 -9.24 -16.41
C ILE A 112 1.96 -9.24 -15.88
N SER A 113 1.74 -10.04 -14.83
CA SER A 113 0.44 -10.08 -14.15
C SER A 113 0.16 -8.73 -13.49
N TYR A 114 -1.12 -8.38 -13.36
CA TYR A 114 -1.52 -7.13 -12.72
C TYR A 114 -1.07 -7.04 -11.26
N ALA A 115 -1.08 -8.17 -10.53
CA ALA A 115 -0.53 -8.27 -9.19
C ALA A 115 0.97 -7.93 -9.16
N TRP A 116 1.76 -8.48 -10.10
CA TRP A 116 3.19 -8.17 -10.19
C TRP A 116 3.44 -6.71 -10.56
N ARG A 117 2.69 -6.16 -11.52
CA ARG A 117 2.75 -4.73 -11.87
C ARG A 117 2.43 -3.84 -10.67
N SER A 118 1.45 -4.23 -9.86
CA SER A 118 1.07 -3.53 -8.63
C SER A 118 2.20 -3.54 -7.60
N ILE A 119 2.83 -4.69 -7.37
CA ILE A 119 3.99 -4.82 -6.46
C ILE A 119 5.17 -3.99 -6.96
N LEU A 120 5.49 -4.06 -8.27
CA LEU A 120 6.55 -3.26 -8.89
C LEU A 120 6.30 -1.76 -8.77
N SER A 121 5.05 -1.30 -8.77
CA SER A 121 4.74 0.12 -8.59
C SER A 121 5.18 0.68 -7.23
N ALA A 122 5.34 -0.17 -6.21
CA ALA A 122 5.83 0.21 -4.89
C ALA A 122 7.37 0.14 -4.76
N LYS A 123 8.07 -0.33 -5.80
CA LYS A 123 9.53 -0.44 -5.84
C LYS A 123 10.25 0.89 -5.53
N PRO A 124 9.86 2.07 -6.05
CA PRO A 124 10.55 3.33 -5.75
C PRO A 124 10.48 3.67 -4.25
N LEU A 125 9.30 3.48 -3.64
CA LEU A 125 9.11 3.71 -2.20
C LEU A 125 9.96 2.73 -1.36
N LEU A 126 10.05 1.47 -1.82
CA LEU A 126 10.90 0.48 -1.18
C LEU A 126 12.37 0.88 -1.24
N GLN A 127 12.85 1.36 -2.40
CA GLN A 127 14.23 1.85 -2.57
C GLN A 127 14.56 3.03 -1.67
N THR A 128 13.61 3.93 -1.41
CA THR A 128 13.82 5.05 -0.47
C THR A 128 13.99 4.57 0.97
N GLY A 129 13.30 3.49 1.36
CA GLY A 129 13.36 2.93 2.72
C GLY A 129 14.46 1.89 2.93
N CYS A 130 14.93 1.23 1.87
CA CYS A 130 15.96 0.21 1.93
C CYS A 130 17.37 0.83 1.92
N ARG A 131 18.27 0.23 2.69
CA ARG A 131 19.70 0.55 2.65
C ARG A 131 20.49 -0.71 2.37
N TRP A 132 21.50 -0.61 1.52
CA TRP A 132 22.46 -1.69 1.34
C TRP A 132 23.29 -1.82 2.61
N ARG A 133 23.36 -3.05 3.13
CA ARG A 133 24.28 -3.40 4.21
C ARG A 133 25.35 -4.29 3.63
N ILE A 134 26.56 -3.76 3.53
CA ILE A 134 27.74 -4.56 3.18
C ILE A 134 27.96 -5.53 4.33
N ARG A 135 27.98 -6.83 4.03
CA ARG A 135 28.32 -7.86 5.01
C ARG A 135 29.84 -8.09 4.96
N ASP A 136 30.26 -9.33 4.93
CA ASP A 136 31.61 -9.86 5.14
C ASP A 136 32.60 -9.68 3.97
N GLY A 137 32.33 -8.77 3.02
CA GLY A 137 33.27 -8.42 1.95
C GLY A 137 33.59 -9.52 0.93
N SER A 138 32.97 -10.69 1.03
CA SER A 138 33.22 -11.86 0.18
C SER A 138 32.42 -11.91 -1.12
N SER A 139 31.51 -10.96 -1.33
CA SER A 139 30.75 -10.84 -2.58
C SER A 139 30.33 -9.38 -2.77
N ILE A 140 30.99 -8.71 -3.72
CA ILE A 140 30.60 -7.42 -4.29
C ILE A 140 29.82 -7.72 -5.57
#